data_AF-A0A4R6N9Y0-F1
#
_entry.id   AF-A0A4R6N9Y0-F1
#
_cell.length_a   1.000
_cell.length_b   1.000
_cell.length_c   1.000
_cell.angle_alpha   90.00
_cell.angle_beta   90.00
_cell.angle_gamma   90.00
#
_symmetry.space_group_name_H-M   'P 1'
#
loop_
_entity.id
_entity.type
_entity.pdbx_description
1 polymer ?
#
loop_
_entity_poly.entity_id
_entity_poly.type
_entity_poly.pdbx_seq_one_letter_code
_entity_poly.pdbx_strand_id
1 'polypeptide(L)'
;MGNHYHLVLHARAANLSRLMHHLNGLHTQSKNRRHGVVVHLLQGRFKAILVDREVYLLTVCRYVKFNPVRAGMVEDASPWT
;
A
#
# COMPACT_ATOMS: atom_id res chain seq x y z
N MET A 1 0.28 7.63 -3.27
CA MET A 1 0.90 7.09 -4.49
C MET A 1 2.27 7.68 -4.84
N GLY A 2 2.61 8.94 -4.52
CA GLY A 2 3.98 9.47 -4.72
C GLY A 2 4.97 9.23 -3.56
N ASN A 3 4.46 9.02 -2.34
CA ASN A 3 5.24 8.84 -1.11
C ASN A 3 4.64 7.80 -0.14
N HIS A 4 3.59 7.11 -0.58
CA HIS A 4 2.89 6.05 0.17
C HIS A 4 2.16 5.14 -0.83
N TYR A 5 1.80 3.94 -0.36
CA TYR A 5 1.06 2.94 -1.13
C TYR A 5 -0.21 2.50 -0.39
N HIS A 6 -1.15 1.90 -1.13
CA HIS A 6 -2.39 1.32 -0.60
C HIS A 6 -2.46 -0.16 -0.98
N LEU A 7 -2.91 -1.01 -0.05
CA LEU A 7 -3.14 -2.44 -0.29
C LEU A 7 -4.56 -2.81 0.14
N VAL A 8 -5.24 -3.63 -0.67
CA VAL A 8 -6.48 -4.32 -0.29
C VAL A 8 -6.13 -5.80 -0.19
N LEU A 9 -6.27 -6.36 1.01
CA LEU A 9 -5.82 -7.71 1.31
C LEU A 9 -6.89 -8.47 2.08
N HIS A 10 -7.03 -9.76 1.79
CA HIS A 10 -7.78 -10.69 2.62
C HIS A 10 -6.81 -11.46 3.51
N ALA A 11 -6.78 -11.13 4.81
CA ALA A 11 -5.90 -11.79 5.77
C ALA A 11 -6.57 -13.06 6.30
N ARG A 12 -5.95 -14.22 6.06
CA ARG A 12 -6.43 -15.55 6.53
C ARG A 12 -6.16 -15.79 8.02
N ALA A 13 -5.39 -14.93 8.66
CA ALA A 13 -5.04 -14.98 10.08
C ALA A 13 -4.81 -13.55 10.60
N ALA A 14 -4.79 -13.38 11.92
CA ALA A 14 -4.51 -12.11 12.59
C ALA A 14 -2.99 -11.76 12.58
N ASN A 15 -2.36 -11.78 11.40
CA ASN A 15 -0.91 -11.63 11.23
C ASN A 15 -0.50 -10.40 10.40
N LEU A 16 -1.40 -9.44 10.19
CA LEU A 16 -1.16 -8.26 9.35
C LEU A 16 0.06 -7.45 9.80
N SER A 17 0.26 -7.25 11.11
CA SER A 17 1.43 -6.54 11.63
C SER A 17 2.76 -7.21 11.26
N ARG A 18 2.80 -8.55 11.28
CA ARG A 18 3.99 -9.32 10.89
C ARG A 18 4.23 -9.23 9.38
N LEU A 19 3.17 -9.32 8.57
CA LEU A 19 3.23 -9.14 7.12
C LEU A 19 3.79 -7.76 6.78
N MET A 20 3.22 -6.70 7.35
CA MET A 20 3.63 -5.32 7.07
C MET A 20 5.05 -5.03 7.56
N HIS A 21 5.47 -5.59 8.71
CA HIS A 21 6.85 -5.48 9.17
C HIS A 21 7.83 -6.10 8.18
N HIS A 22 7.54 -7.31 7.70
CA HIS A 22 8.38 -8.00 6.73
C HIS A 22 8.46 -7.27 5.39
N LEU A 23 7.30 -6.91 4.82
CA LEU A 23 7.20 -6.20 3.54
C LEU A 23 7.99 -4.88 3.56
N ASN A 24 7.73 -4.05 4.58
CA ASN A 24 8.37 -2.75 4.74
C ASN A 24 9.87 -2.85 5.00
N GLY A 25 10.27 -3.85 5.79
CA GLY A 25 11.67 -4.13 6.08
C GLY A 25 12.45 -4.51 4.82
N LEU A 26 11.93 -5.47 4.05
CA LEU A 26 12.54 -5.90 2.79
C LEU A 26 12.62 -4.76 1.77
N HIS A 27 11.54 -3.98 1.62
CA HIS A 27 11.53 -2.85 0.71
C HIS A 27 12.58 -1.79 1.10
N THR A 28 12.64 -1.43 2.39
CA THR A 28 13.62 -0.47 2.91
C THR A 28 15.05 -0.96 2.70
N GLN A 29 15.33 -2.23 3.03
CA GLN A 29 16.66 -2.82 2.85
C GLN A 29 17.08 -2.85 1.38
N SER A 30 16.17 -3.26 0.48
CA SER A 30 16.42 -3.30 -0.96
C SER A 30 16.74 -1.91 -1.51
N LYS A 31 15.93 -0.91 -1.17
CA LYS A 31 16.13 0.48 -1.59
C LYS A 31 17.44 1.05 -1.04
N ASN A 32 17.70 0.84 0.24
CA ASN A 32 18.93 1.30 0.90
C ASN A 32 20.17 0.69 0.25
N ARG A 33 20.16 -0.63 0.00
CA ARG A 33 21.25 -1.34 -0.70
C ARG A 33 21.46 -0.81 -2.12
N ARG A 34 20.37 -0.63 -2.89
CA ARG A 34 20.43 -0.12 -4.26
C ARG A 34 21.06 1.27 -4.36
N HIS A 35 20.82 2.12 -3.36
CA HIS A 35 21.26 3.51 -3.37
C HIS A 35 22.47 3.79 -2.46
N GLY A 36 23.02 2.78 -1.78
CA GLY A 36 24.18 2.94 -0.89
C GLY A 36 23.91 3.84 0.34
N VAL A 37 22.66 3.91 0.80
CA VAL A 37 22.25 4.79 1.91
C VAL A 37 21.73 3.99 3.11
N VAL A 38 21.78 4.59 4.30
CA VAL A 38 21.21 4.03 5.52
C VAL A 38 20.20 5.02 6.09
N VAL A 39 18.94 4.91 5.67
CA VAL A 39 17.86 5.82 6.06
C VAL A 39 16.60 5.07 6.47
N HIS A 40 15.79 5.71 7.32
CA HIS A 40 14.40 5.32 7.53
C HIS A 40 13.57 5.76 6.32
N LEU A 41 13.09 4.79 5.53
CA LEU A 41 12.37 5.08 4.29
C LEU A 41 10.88 5.41 4.51
N LEU A 42 10.24 4.78 5.49
CA LEU A 42 8.80 4.88 5.72
C LEU A 42 8.48 5.70 6.96
N GLN A 43 7.45 6.54 6.86
CA GLN A 43 7.01 7.43 7.92
C GLN A 43 6.01 6.74 8.85
N GLY A 44 6.53 6.10 9.89
CA GLY A 44 5.71 5.55 10.98
C GLY A 44 5.02 4.22 10.66
N ARG A 45 3.95 3.93 11.43
CA ARG A 45 3.20 2.66 11.32
C ARG A 45 2.20 2.70 10.16
N PHE A 46 1.92 1.53 9.59
CA PHE A 46 0.82 1.39 8.63
C PHE A 46 -0.53 1.65 9.29
N LYS A 47 -1.50 2.11 8.50
CA LYS A 47 -2.92 2.21 8.88
C LYS A 47 -3.67 1.01 8.30
N ALA A 48 -4.57 0.43 9.08
CA ALA A 48 -5.44 -0.65 8.64
C ALA A 48 -6.88 -0.31 8.99
N ILE A 49 -7.77 -0.56 8.03
CA ILE A 49 -9.21 -0.37 8.14
C ILE A 49 -9.84 -1.71 7.81
N LEU A 50 -10.71 -2.21 8.69
CA LEU A 50 -11.47 -3.42 8.41
C LEU A 50 -12.52 -3.09 7.34
N VAL A 51 -12.58 -3.91 6.30
CA VAL A 51 -13.49 -3.70 5.17
C VAL A 51 -14.52 -4.81 5.19
N ASP A 52 -15.79 -4.41 5.18
CA ASP A 52 -16.90 -5.33 4.99
C ASP A 52 -16.80 -5.98 3.60
N ARG A 53 -16.78 -7.31 3.57
CA ARG A 53 -16.55 -8.08 2.36
C ARG A 53 -17.73 -8.01 1.39
N GLU A 54 -18.95 -7.93 1.91
CA GLU A 54 -20.18 -8.07 1.13
C GLU A 54 -20.63 -6.73 0.58
N VAL A 55 -20.53 -5.67 1.38
CA VAL A 55 -21.11 -4.37 1.05
C VAL A 55 -20.06 -3.37 0.58
N TYR A 56 -18.84 -3.44 1.11
CA TYR A 56 -17.87 -2.33 0.98
C TYR A 56 -16.62 -2.66 0.17
N LEU A 57 -16.31 -3.93 -0.05
CA LEU A 57 -15.09 -4.36 -0.74
C LEU A 57 -14.92 -3.73 -2.12
N LEU A 58 -15.95 -3.80 -2.98
CA LEU A 58 -15.88 -3.24 -4.34
C LEU A 58 -15.64 -1.73 -4.33
N THR A 59 -16.24 -1.02 -3.38
CA THR A 59 -16.07 0.42 -3.21
C THR A 59 -14.63 0.76 -2.83
N VAL A 60 -14.03 0.01 -1.91
CA VAL A 60 -12.62 0.20 -1.52
C VAL A 60 -11.67 -0.15 -2.67
N CYS A 61 -11.91 -1.24 -3.39
CA CYS A 61 -11.12 -1.61 -4.56
C CYS A 61 -11.14 -0.49 -5.62
N ARG A 62 -12.32 0.05 -5.93
CA ARG A 62 -12.45 1.20 -6.84
C ARG A 62 -11.71 2.42 -6.31
N TYR A 63 -11.87 2.74 -5.02
CA TYR A 63 -11.17 3.88 -4.42
C TYR A 63 -9.65 3.77 -4.57
N VAL A 64 -9.06 2.61 -4.26
CA VAL A 64 -7.62 2.38 -4.38
C VAL A 64 -7.18 2.48 -5.84
N LYS A 65 -7.91 1.87 -6.78
CA LYS A 65 -7.60 1.93 -8.22
C LYS A 65 -7.61 3.36 -8.76
N PHE A 66 -8.60 4.16 -8.38
CA PHE A 66 -8.76 5.53 -8.88
C PHE A 66 -8.01 6.59 -8.04
N ASN A 67 -7.28 6.19 -6.99
CA ASN A 67 -6.53 7.13 -6.17
C ASN A 67 -5.48 7.93 -6.97
N PRO A 68 -4.68 7.34 -7.88
CA PRO A 68 -3.76 8.10 -8.74
C PRO A 68 -4.47 9.18 -9.57
N VAL A 69 -5.63 8.86 -10.17
CA VAL A 69 -6.43 9.82 -10.95
C VAL A 69 -6.92 10.96 -10.06
N ARG A 70 -7.49 10.62 -8.90
CA ARG A 70 -7.98 11.62 -7.92
C ARG A 70 -6.86 12.49 -7.35
N ALA A 71 -5.64 11.98 -7.31
CA ALA A 71 -4.44 12.71 -6.91
C ALA A 71 -3.83 13.54 -8.05
N GLY A 72 -4.43 13.53 -9.26
CA GLY A 72 -3.94 14.26 -10.42
C GLY A 72 -2.63 13.70 -11.00
N MET A 73 -2.28 12.45 -10.69
CA MET A 73 -1.01 11.83 -11.12
C MET A 73 -1.10 11.21 -12.52
N VAL A 74 -2.30 10.81 -12.95
CA VAL A 74 -2.60 10.22 -14.27
C VAL A 74 -3.99 10.67 -14.71
N GLU A 75 -4.23 10.76 -16.02
CA GLU A 75 -5.53 11.13 -16.58
C GLU A 75 -6.56 10.01 -16.45
N ASP A 76 -6.10 8.75 -16.50
CA ASP A 76 -6.96 7.59 -16.42
C ASP A 76 -6.32 6.45 -15.60
N ALA A 77 -7.16 5.55 -15.06
CA ALA A 77 -6.72 4.46 -14.20
C ALA A 77 -6.44 3.15 -14.97
N SER A 78 -6.46 3.16 -16.31
CA SER A 78 -6.19 1.98 -17.13
C SER A 78 -4.75 1.46 -17.06
N PRO A 79 -3.70 2.29 -16.84
CA PRO A 79 -2.34 1.79 -16.64
C PRO A 79 -2.16 0.96 -15.35
N TRP A 80 -3.14 0.99 -14.46
CA TRP A 80 -3.11 0.35 -13.13
C TRP A 80 -4.06 -0.86 -13.09
N THR A 81 -3.96 -1.73 -14.10
CA THR A 81 -4.77 -2.95 -14.25
C THR A 81 -3.91 -4.20 -14.30
#